data_AF-A0A918TDW7-F1
#
_entry.id   AF-A0A918TDW7-F1
#
_cell.length_a   1.000
_cell.length_b   1.000
_cell.length_c   1.000
_cell.angle_alpha   90.00
_cell.angle_beta   90.00
_cell.angle_gamma   90.00
#
_symmetry.space_group_name_H-M   'P 1'
#
loop_
_entity.id
_entity.type
_entity.pdbx_description
1 polymer ?
#
loop_
_entity_poly.entity_id
_entity_poly.type
_entity_poly.pdbx_seq_one_letter_code
_entity_poly.pdbx_strand_id
1 'polypeptide(L)'
;MQILTRSLPFLLLATLFTSCQQSVTRAEVIQLANAYCLHEWTPTEANVFHGEDEQGIRVDTPDRGFRQAGTRPGWWVVGEVNEGVPYQWGGFDTPADFDEKVAQGFAAGDIYTPAKRKGLEDAVSRQACGVDCSGFISRCWRLPRAYSTRELPTLCEELASYEDLLAGDILNRHNDHVLLFGAYRDSAKKVAVVYETGAPPTWKTVVHHLPVSRLKAKGYRPYRYRGIRD
;
A
#
# COMPACT_ATOMS: atom_id res chain seq x y z
N MET A 1 43.49 50.81 30.97
CA MET A 1 42.08 50.59 31.33
C MET A 1 41.48 49.66 30.29
N GLN A 2 41.39 48.36 30.61
CA GLN A 2 40.98 47.29 29.69
C GLN A 2 39.48 47.37 29.41
N ILE A 3 39.09 47.40 28.14
CA ILE A 3 37.70 47.27 27.71
C ILE A 3 37.47 45.80 27.39
N LEU A 4 36.72 45.12 28.26
CA LEU A 4 36.31 43.73 28.13
C LEU A 4 35.29 43.58 26.99
N THR A 5 35.65 42.82 25.96
CA THR A 5 34.74 42.33 24.93
C THR A 5 33.88 41.21 25.53
N ARG A 6 32.57 41.43 25.63
CA ARG A 6 31.59 40.39 25.99
C ARG A 6 31.18 39.60 24.75
N SER A 7 31.67 38.38 24.64
CA SER A 7 31.18 37.36 23.70
C SER A 7 29.78 36.93 24.12
N LEU A 8 28.77 37.12 23.26
CA LEU A 8 27.46 36.49 23.44
C LEU A 8 27.56 35.00 23.07
N PRO A 9 27.02 34.07 23.88
CA PRO A 9 26.93 32.67 23.50
C PRO A 9 25.81 32.50 22.46
N PHE A 10 26.16 31.91 21.32
CA PHE A 10 25.21 31.46 20.31
C PHE A 10 24.46 30.25 20.88
N LEU A 11 23.24 30.46 21.39
CA LEU A 11 22.37 29.35 21.80
C LEU A 11 21.86 28.67 20.52
N LEU A 12 22.41 27.49 20.22
CA LEU A 12 21.86 26.60 19.20
C LEU A 12 20.52 26.07 19.73
N LEU A 13 19.41 26.66 19.28
CA LEU A 13 18.07 26.16 19.59
C LEU A 13 17.87 24.84 18.82
N ALA A 14 18.09 23.71 19.49
CA ALA A 14 17.73 22.41 18.94
C ALA A 14 16.20 22.35 18.87
N THR A 15 15.63 22.60 17.69
CA THR A 15 14.22 22.34 17.41
C THR A 15 13.99 20.83 17.48
N LEU A 16 13.53 20.37 18.64
CA LEU A 16 12.95 19.04 18.79
C LEU A 16 11.69 19.02 17.93
N PHE A 17 11.81 18.53 16.70
CA PHE A 17 10.65 18.07 15.94
C PHE A 17 10.13 16.82 16.65
N THR A 18 9.24 17.00 17.62
CA THR A 18 8.31 15.96 18.03
C THR A 18 7.41 15.70 16.83
N SER A 19 7.87 14.84 15.92
CA SER A 19 7.00 14.13 14.99
C SER A 19 5.91 13.47 15.83
N CYS A 20 4.72 14.08 15.85
CA CYS A 20 3.52 13.38 16.26
C CYS A 20 3.38 12.22 15.28
N GLN A 21 3.84 11.04 15.68
CA GLN A 21 3.65 9.85 14.89
C GLN A 21 2.14 9.68 14.71
N GLN A 22 1.67 9.69 13.45
CA GLN A 22 0.25 9.59 13.13
C GLN A 22 -0.38 8.43 13.91
N SER A 23 -1.43 8.72 14.68
CA SER A 23 -2.14 7.68 15.41
C SER A 23 -3.41 7.25 14.68
N VAL A 24 -3.73 5.96 14.79
CA VAL A 24 -4.91 5.33 14.18
C VAL A 24 -5.37 4.18 15.06
N THR A 25 -6.68 3.99 15.22
CA THR A 25 -7.22 2.83 15.95
C THR A 25 -7.21 1.58 15.09
N ARG A 26 -7.14 0.39 15.68
CA ARG A 26 -7.27 -0.88 14.94
C ARG A 26 -8.59 -0.96 14.16
N ALA A 27 -9.67 -0.49 14.77
CA ALA A 27 -10.98 -0.44 14.12
C ALA A 27 -10.95 0.44 12.85
N GLU A 28 -10.34 1.63 12.91
CA GLU A 28 -10.17 2.50 11.74
C GLU A 28 -9.31 1.84 10.65
N VAL A 29 -8.22 1.16 11.03
CA VAL A 29 -7.36 0.45 10.08
C VAL A 29 -8.16 -0.61 9.29
N ILE A 30 -8.96 -1.43 9.98
CA ILE A 30 -9.78 -2.46 9.34
C ILE A 30 -10.93 -1.85 8.54
N GLN A 31 -11.56 -0.78 9.03
CA GLN A 31 -12.60 -0.07 8.29
C GLN A 31 -12.05 0.49 6.97
N LEU A 32 -10.87 1.10 6.98
CA LEU A 32 -10.19 1.56 5.77
C LEU A 32 -9.88 0.40 4.84
N ALA A 33 -9.30 -0.69 5.34
CA ALA A 33 -8.98 -1.86 4.53
C ALA A 33 -10.21 -2.45 3.81
N ASN A 34 -11.35 -2.51 4.52
CA ASN A 34 -12.64 -2.91 3.94
C ASN A 34 -13.12 -1.91 2.88
N ALA A 35 -13.01 -0.60 3.16
CA ALA A 35 -13.43 0.43 2.21
C ALA A 35 -12.69 0.31 0.86
N TYR A 36 -11.42 -0.08 0.84
CA TYR A 36 -10.71 -0.37 -0.41
C TYR A 36 -11.18 -1.65 -1.08
N CYS A 37 -11.30 -2.75 -0.32
CA CYS A 37 -11.63 -4.06 -0.90
C CYS A 37 -13.06 -4.14 -1.42
N LEU A 38 -13.98 -3.41 -0.80
CA LEU A 38 -15.40 -3.34 -1.15
C LEU A 38 -15.74 -2.09 -1.97
N HIS A 39 -14.73 -1.35 -2.45
CA HIS A 39 -14.96 -0.12 -3.21
C HIS A 39 -15.60 -0.43 -4.55
N GLU A 40 -16.84 0.00 -4.76
CA GLU A 40 -17.53 -0.16 -6.04
C GLU A 40 -17.25 1.04 -6.95
N TRP A 41 -16.89 0.77 -8.20
CA TRP A 41 -16.59 1.79 -9.21
C TRP A 41 -16.91 1.30 -10.62
N THR A 42 -17.10 2.22 -11.57
CA THR A 42 -17.42 1.88 -12.97
C THR A 42 -16.42 2.55 -13.92
N PRO A 43 -15.54 1.78 -14.59
CA PRO A 43 -14.63 2.33 -15.59
C PRO A 43 -15.34 2.69 -16.89
N THR A 44 -14.76 3.64 -17.62
CA THR A 44 -15.05 3.92 -19.02
C THR A 44 -13.88 3.48 -19.91
N GLU A 45 -14.05 3.55 -21.23
CA GLU A 45 -12.95 3.30 -22.19
C GLU A 45 -11.73 4.22 -21.95
N ALA A 46 -11.94 5.44 -21.41
CA ALA A 46 -10.85 6.35 -21.10
C ALA A 46 -9.91 5.80 -20.01
N ASN A 47 -10.36 4.84 -19.21
CA ASN A 47 -9.58 4.26 -18.12
C ASN A 47 -8.74 3.05 -18.55
N VAL A 48 -8.87 2.57 -19.79
CA VAL A 48 -8.09 1.47 -20.36
C VAL A 48 -6.81 2.03 -20.97
N PHE A 49 -5.65 1.49 -20.60
CA PHE A 49 -4.37 1.94 -21.16
C PHE A 49 -3.31 0.83 -21.21
N HIS A 50 -2.70 0.67 -22.39
CA HIS A 50 -1.64 -0.31 -22.66
C HIS A 50 -0.56 0.31 -23.56
N GLY A 51 0.32 1.12 -22.98
CA GLY A 51 1.24 1.94 -23.76
C GLY A 51 2.29 2.63 -22.91
N GLU A 52 3.07 3.49 -23.53
CA GLU A 52 3.94 4.42 -22.82
C GLU A 52 3.16 5.71 -22.54
N ASP A 53 3.26 6.18 -21.30
CA ASP A 53 2.70 7.46 -20.89
C ASP A 53 3.56 8.64 -21.42
N GLU A 54 3.19 9.88 -21.12
CA GLU A 54 3.88 11.08 -21.61
C GLU A 54 5.37 11.16 -21.20
N GLN A 55 5.78 10.41 -20.18
CA GLN A 55 7.15 10.34 -19.69
C GLN A 55 7.89 9.10 -20.21
N GLY A 56 7.28 8.32 -21.11
CA GLY A 56 7.83 7.07 -21.62
C GLY A 56 7.68 5.89 -20.65
N ILE A 57 6.88 6.02 -19.60
CA ILE A 57 6.68 4.94 -18.62
C ILE A 57 5.63 3.99 -19.18
N ARG A 58 5.98 2.71 -19.31
CA ARG A 58 5.01 1.67 -19.67
C ARG A 58 3.93 1.57 -18.59
N VAL A 59 2.67 1.73 -18.99
CA VAL A 59 1.47 1.54 -18.18
C VAL A 59 0.62 0.44 -18.81
N ASP A 60 0.19 -0.51 -17.97
CA ASP A 60 -0.69 -1.60 -18.37
C ASP A 60 -1.79 -1.76 -17.32
N THR A 61 -3.02 -1.40 -17.70
CA THR A 61 -4.19 -1.54 -16.84
C THR A 61 -4.60 -3.00 -16.66
N PRO A 62 -5.09 -3.42 -15.49
CA PRO A 62 -5.62 -4.77 -15.29
C PRO A 62 -7.10 -4.89 -15.69
N ASP A 63 -7.49 -4.34 -16.85
CA ASP A 63 -8.81 -4.52 -17.44
C ASP A 63 -9.00 -5.93 -18.01
N ARG A 64 -10.24 -6.32 -18.29
CA ARG A 64 -10.59 -7.65 -18.80
C ARG A 64 -9.94 -7.97 -20.15
N GLY A 65 -9.53 -6.98 -20.95
CA GLY A 65 -8.78 -7.16 -22.18
C GLY A 65 -7.31 -7.55 -21.94
N PHE A 66 -6.74 -7.17 -20.80
CA PHE A 66 -5.35 -7.47 -20.46
C PHE A 66 -5.10 -8.98 -20.28
N ARG A 67 -4.32 -9.57 -21.20
CA ARG A 67 -4.04 -11.03 -21.29
C ARG A 67 -2.58 -11.35 -21.61
N GLN A 68 -1.62 -10.58 -21.08
CA GLN A 68 -0.20 -10.84 -21.32
C GLN A 68 0.26 -12.17 -20.69
N ALA A 69 1.02 -12.96 -21.44
CA ALA A 69 1.57 -14.22 -20.97
C ALA A 69 2.58 -14.01 -19.82
N GLY A 70 2.62 -14.94 -18.86
CA GLY A 70 3.54 -14.89 -17.71
C GLY A 70 3.10 -13.93 -16.59
N THR A 71 1.94 -13.29 -16.73
CA THR A 71 1.31 -12.48 -15.69
C THR A 71 -0.15 -12.87 -15.50
N ARG A 72 -0.79 -12.32 -14.47
CA ARG A 72 -2.20 -12.60 -14.16
C ARG A 72 -3.10 -11.83 -15.12
N PRO A 73 -4.24 -12.41 -15.54
CA PRO A 73 -5.20 -11.71 -16.37
C PRO A 73 -5.77 -10.50 -15.63
N GLY A 74 -6.10 -9.46 -16.37
CA GLY A 74 -6.90 -8.36 -15.83
C GLY A 74 -8.36 -8.78 -15.61
N TRP A 75 -9.05 -8.00 -14.79
CA TRP A 75 -10.25 -8.42 -14.08
C TRP A 75 -11.43 -7.46 -14.24
N TRP A 76 -11.20 -6.15 -14.32
CA TRP A 76 -12.28 -5.17 -14.32
C TRP A 76 -12.87 -4.96 -15.72
N VAL A 77 -14.16 -4.63 -15.79
CA VAL A 77 -14.92 -4.56 -17.06
C VAL A 77 -15.46 -3.15 -17.28
N VAL A 78 -15.17 -2.56 -18.44
CA VAL A 78 -15.69 -1.25 -18.86
C VAL A 78 -17.23 -1.26 -18.84
N GLY A 79 -17.83 -0.20 -18.29
CA GLY A 79 -19.27 -0.02 -18.24
C GLY A 79 -20.01 -0.89 -17.22
N GLU A 80 -19.32 -1.76 -16.49
CA GLU A 80 -19.89 -2.56 -15.40
C GLU A 80 -19.41 -2.05 -14.04
N VAL A 81 -20.20 -2.30 -12.98
CA VAL A 81 -19.75 -2.07 -11.62
C VAL A 81 -18.71 -3.13 -11.26
N ASN A 82 -17.55 -2.67 -10.82
CA ASN A 82 -16.44 -3.48 -10.37
C ASN A 82 -16.16 -3.21 -8.90
N GLU A 83 -15.76 -4.23 -8.15
CA GLU A 83 -15.46 -4.12 -6.72
C GLU A 83 -13.95 -4.22 -6.47
N GLY A 84 -13.40 -3.34 -5.64
CA GLY A 84 -12.00 -3.31 -5.21
C GLY A 84 -11.14 -2.31 -6.00
N VAL A 85 -10.31 -1.55 -5.31
CA VAL A 85 -9.38 -0.59 -5.94
C VAL A 85 -8.28 -1.33 -6.71
N PRO A 86 -8.03 -1.01 -7.99
CA PRO A 86 -6.95 -1.58 -8.78
C PRO A 86 -5.57 -1.41 -8.17
N TYR A 87 -4.71 -2.40 -8.39
CA TYR A 87 -3.28 -2.28 -8.14
C TYR A 87 -2.67 -1.28 -9.12
N GLN A 88 -1.90 -0.32 -8.60
CA GLN A 88 -1.06 0.57 -9.37
C GLN A 88 0.34 0.54 -8.77
N TRP A 89 1.38 0.23 -9.54
CA TRP A 89 2.77 0.31 -9.06
C TRP A 89 3.09 1.72 -8.53
N GLY A 90 3.57 1.81 -7.29
CA GLY A 90 3.81 3.09 -6.60
C GLY A 90 2.54 3.88 -6.26
N GLY A 91 1.35 3.30 -6.47
CA GLY A 91 0.07 3.95 -6.22
C GLY A 91 -0.17 4.20 -4.73
N PHE A 92 -0.79 5.34 -4.44
CA PHE A 92 -1.08 5.78 -3.08
C PHE A 92 -2.43 6.50 -3.01
N ASP A 93 -3.42 6.15 -3.83
CA ASP A 93 -4.71 6.86 -3.81
C ASP A 93 -5.56 6.47 -2.60
N THR A 94 -6.33 7.43 -2.06
CA THR A 94 -7.57 7.10 -1.31
C THR A 94 -8.65 6.59 -2.27
N PRO A 95 -9.72 5.92 -1.79
CA PRO A 95 -10.83 5.57 -2.66
C PRO A 95 -11.47 6.80 -3.35
N ALA A 96 -11.53 7.94 -2.64
CA ALA A 96 -12.01 9.20 -3.21
C ALA A 96 -11.04 9.77 -4.28
N ASP A 97 -9.73 9.80 -4.01
CA ASP A 97 -8.72 10.22 -5.01
C ASP A 97 -8.80 9.34 -6.26
N PHE A 98 -9.02 8.03 -6.06
CA PHE A 98 -9.17 7.06 -7.13
C PHE A 98 -10.43 7.35 -7.98
N ASP A 99 -11.59 7.56 -7.37
CA ASP A 99 -12.83 7.90 -8.09
C ASP A 99 -12.69 9.20 -8.89
N GLU A 100 -12.10 10.24 -8.30
CA GLU A 100 -11.86 11.51 -8.98
C GLU A 100 -10.96 11.33 -10.21
N LYS A 101 -9.90 10.53 -10.10
CA LYS A 101 -8.99 10.25 -11.22
C LYS A 101 -9.62 9.36 -12.28
N VAL A 102 -10.41 8.36 -11.89
CA VAL A 102 -11.18 7.54 -12.83
C VAL A 102 -12.14 8.43 -13.64
N ALA A 103 -12.85 9.34 -12.98
CA ALA A 103 -13.75 10.29 -13.65
C ALA A 103 -13.00 11.25 -14.61
N GLN A 104 -11.72 11.55 -14.33
CA GLN A 104 -10.85 12.34 -15.20
C GLN A 104 -10.21 11.54 -16.34
N GLY A 105 -10.46 10.24 -16.44
CA GLY A 105 -9.93 9.38 -17.49
C GLY A 105 -8.49 8.91 -17.25
N PHE A 106 -8.02 8.87 -15.99
CA PHE A 106 -6.74 8.24 -15.67
C PHE A 106 -6.81 6.74 -15.92
N ALA A 107 -5.68 6.13 -16.25
CA ALA A 107 -5.55 4.68 -16.36
C ALA A 107 -5.88 4.02 -15.01
N ALA A 108 -6.87 3.13 -14.97
CA ALA A 108 -7.33 2.50 -13.72
C ALA A 108 -6.48 1.27 -13.38
N GLY A 109 -5.42 1.50 -12.61
CA GLY A 109 -4.41 0.52 -12.26
C GLY A 109 -3.20 0.53 -13.20
N ASP A 110 -2.13 -0.08 -12.74
CA ASP A 110 -0.85 -0.18 -13.44
C ASP A 110 -0.07 -1.36 -12.85
N ILE A 111 -0.02 -2.48 -13.56
CA ILE A 111 0.45 -3.74 -12.99
C ILE A 111 1.95 -3.73 -12.66
N TYR A 112 2.34 -4.61 -11.74
CA TYR A 112 3.76 -4.89 -11.51
C TYR A 112 4.40 -5.57 -12.73
N THR A 113 5.59 -5.11 -13.10
CA THR A 113 6.49 -5.78 -14.06
C THR A 113 7.94 -5.77 -13.55
N PRO A 114 8.81 -6.68 -14.03
CA PRO A 114 10.25 -6.62 -13.72
C PRO A 114 10.91 -5.29 -14.13
N ALA A 115 10.42 -4.64 -15.19
CA ALA A 115 10.93 -3.34 -15.63
C ALA A 115 10.60 -2.25 -14.59
N LYS A 116 9.35 -2.20 -14.12
CA LYS A 116 8.95 -1.31 -13.03
C LYS A 116 9.73 -1.58 -11.76
N ARG A 117 9.96 -2.85 -11.46
CA ARG A 117 10.78 -3.24 -10.32
C ARG A 117 12.20 -2.70 -10.39
N LYS A 118 12.78 -2.68 -11.58
CA LYS A 118 14.12 -2.14 -11.83
C LYS A 118 14.14 -0.61 -11.75
N GLY A 119 13.11 0.06 -12.28
CA GLY A 119 12.99 1.52 -12.29
C GLY A 119 12.52 2.14 -10.96
N LEU A 120 11.92 1.35 -10.06
CA LEU A 120 11.42 1.81 -8.77
C LEU A 120 10.47 3.01 -8.93
N GLU A 121 10.77 4.13 -8.26
CA GLU A 121 9.98 5.37 -8.30
C GLU A 121 9.98 5.99 -9.71
N ASP A 122 11.05 5.85 -10.48
CA ASP A 122 11.14 6.38 -11.85
C ASP A 122 10.21 5.64 -12.83
N ALA A 123 9.62 4.53 -12.40
CA ALA A 123 8.66 3.73 -13.19
C ALA A 123 7.21 3.87 -12.70
N VAL A 124 6.93 4.84 -11.83
CA VAL A 124 5.59 5.16 -11.33
C VAL A 124 4.96 6.20 -12.26
N SER A 125 3.91 5.80 -12.97
CA SER A 125 3.19 6.73 -13.84
C SER A 125 2.35 7.71 -13.03
N ARG A 126 2.35 8.98 -13.45
CA ARG A 126 1.45 10.01 -12.91
C ARG A 126 0.09 10.06 -13.61
N GLN A 127 -0.09 9.28 -14.68
CA GLN A 127 -1.33 9.20 -15.47
C GLN A 127 -2.14 7.92 -15.16
N ALA A 128 -1.70 7.15 -14.15
CA ALA A 128 -2.43 6.02 -13.60
C ALA A 128 -2.92 6.31 -12.17
N CYS A 129 -3.95 5.57 -11.76
CA CYS A 129 -4.58 5.70 -10.44
C CYS A 129 -4.79 4.33 -9.79
N GLY A 130 -4.82 4.30 -8.47
CA GLY A 130 -4.94 3.09 -7.66
C GLY A 130 -3.93 3.05 -6.52
N VAL A 131 -3.63 1.83 -6.06
CA VAL A 131 -2.79 1.66 -4.86
C VAL A 131 -1.87 0.44 -4.97
N ASP A 132 -0.62 0.57 -4.52
CA ASP A 132 0.29 -0.57 -4.41
C ASP A 132 0.20 -1.26 -3.03
N CYS A 133 0.93 -2.35 -2.84
CA CYS A 133 0.88 -3.12 -1.59
C CYS A 133 1.23 -2.27 -0.37
N SER A 134 2.24 -1.42 -0.46
CA SER A 134 2.77 -0.62 0.63
C SER A 134 2.08 0.74 0.78
N GLY A 135 1.62 1.33 -0.33
CA GLY A 135 0.73 2.47 -0.37
C GLY A 135 -0.61 2.14 0.30
N PHE A 136 -1.13 0.93 0.10
CA PHE A 136 -2.36 0.46 0.74
C PHE A 136 -2.22 0.41 2.27
N ILE A 137 -1.13 -0.19 2.78
CA ILE A 137 -0.82 -0.17 4.22
C ILE A 137 -0.69 1.27 4.72
N SER A 138 0.05 2.10 3.99
CA SER A 138 0.29 3.50 4.36
C SER A 138 -1.02 4.28 4.48
N ARG A 139 -1.99 4.04 3.58
CA ARG A 139 -3.33 4.63 3.66
C ARG A 139 -4.15 4.09 4.82
N CYS A 140 -4.12 2.78 5.07
CA CYS A 140 -4.80 2.18 6.22
C CYS A 140 -4.27 2.71 7.55
N TRP A 141 -2.98 3.06 7.62
CA TRP A 141 -2.38 3.72 8.79
C TRP A 141 -2.45 5.24 8.78
N ARG A 142 -3.14 5.85 7.80
CA ARG A 142 -3.27 7.31 7.60
C ARG A 142 -1.94 8.05 7.48
N LEU A 143 -0.90 7.39 7.01
CA LEU A 143 0.41 8.00 6.84
C LEU A 143 0.36 9.14 5.79
N PRO A 144 1.22 10.17 5.92
CA PRO A 144 1.18 11.33 5.03
C PRO A 144 1.69 11.05 3.61
N ARG A 145 2.36 9.92 3.41
CA ARG A 145 2.89 9.45 2.11
C ARG A 145 2.91 7.93 2.07
N ALA A 146 3.15 7.37 0.89
CA ALA A 146 3.53 5.96 0.78
C ALA A 146 4.90 5.71 1.43
N TYR A 147 4.99 4.65 2.23
CA TYR A 147 6.23 4.10 2.75
C TYR A 147 6.42 2.71 2.16
N SER A 148 7.57 2.48 1.53
CA SER A 148 7.85 1.20 0.86
C SER A 148 7.97 0.05 1.87
N THR A 149 7.91 -1.19 1.38
CA THR A 149 8.19 -2.41 2.18
C THR A 149 9.59 -2.43 2.83
N ARG A 150 10.50 -1.55 2.39
CA ARG A 150 11.82 -1.31 3.00
C ARG A 150 11.75 -0.36 4.19
N GLU A 151 10.86 0.63 4.13
CA GLU A 151 10.72 1.68 5.13
C GLU A 151 9.71 1.33 6.22
N LEU A 152 8.64 0.61 5.92
CA LEU A 152 7.58 0.26 6.88
C LEU A 152 8.11 -0.31 8.22
N PRO A 153 9.12 -1.21 8.24
CA PRO A 153 9.70 -1.69 9.50
C PRO A 153 10.26 -0.59 10.41
N THR A 154 10.75 0.53 9.86
CA THR A 154 11.29 1.65 10.65
C THR A 154 10.23 2.33 11.51
N LEU A 155 8.95 2.21 11.11
CA LEU A 155 7.78 2.74 11.81
C LEU A 155 7.20 1.77 12.83
N CYS A 156 7.74 0.56 12.91
CA CYS A 156 7.13 -0.56 13.63
C CYS A 156 8.02 -1.11 14.75
N GLU A 157 7.39 -1.84 15.66
CA GLU A 157 8.03 -2.89 16.44
C GLU A 157 7.89 -4.22 15.68
N GLU A 158 8.95 -5.03 15.65
CA GLU A 158 8.84 -6.39 15.14
C GLU A 158 8.30 -7.32 16.23
N LEU A 159 7.29 -8.13 15.89
CA LEU A 159 6.71 -9.07 16.84
C LEU A 159 7.56 -10.35 16.91
N ALA A 160 7.75 -10.87 18.12
CA ALA A 160 8.51 -12.10 18.33
C ALA A 160 7.80 -13.33 17.75
N SER A 161 6.47 -13.32 17.71
CA SER A 161 5.66 -14.42 17.21
C SER A 161 4.50 -13.93 16.35
N TYR A 162 4.08 -14.79 15.42
CA TYR A 162 2.79 -14.64 14.75
C TYR A 162 1.64 -14.67 15.75
N GLU A 163 1.79 -15.43 16.84
CA GLU A 163 0.75 -15.56 17.88
C GLU A 163 0.32 -14.22 18.50
N ASP A 164 1.22 -13.23 18.44
CA ASP A 164 1.03 -11.88 18.99
C ASP A 164 0.34 -10.93 18.02
N LEU A 165 0.05 -11.36 16.78
CA LEU A 165 -0.61 -10.55 15.76
C LEU A 165 -2.01 -10.14 16.20
N LEU A 166 -2.30 -8.85 15.99
CA LEU A 166 -3.59 -8.22 16.21
C LEU A 166 -4.02 -7.45 14.96
N ALA A 167 -5.32 -7.22 14.81
CA ALA A 167 -5.91 -6.52 13.67
C ALA A 167 -5.19 -5.19 13.39
N GLY A 168 -4.75 -4.97 12.15
CA GLY A 168 -4.01 -3.78 11.74
C GLY A 168 -2.49 -3.86 11.85
N ASP A 169 -1.95 -4.94 12.42
CA ASP A 169 -0.54 -5.29 12.27
C ASP A 169 -0.25 -5.72 10.81
N ILE A 170 1.02 -5.77 10.40
CA ILE A 170 1.40 -6.18 9.05
C ILE A 170 2.28 -7.42 9.04
N LEU A 171 2.21 -8.13 7.93
CA LEU A 171 3.14 -9.18 7.55
C LEU A 171 3.97 -8.65 6.38
N ASN A 172 5.23 -8.30 6.62
CA ASN A 172 6.09 -7.66 5.63
C ASN A 172 7.19 -8.60 5.14
N ARG A 173 7.39 -8.64 3.83
CA ARG A 173 8.60 -9.14 3.19
C ARG A 173 9.39 -7.95 2.66
N HIS A 174 10.53 -7.71 3.29
CA HIS A 174 11.40 -6.60 2.95
C HIS A 174 11.69 -6.56 1.44
N ASN A 175 11.45 -5.41 0.83
CA ASN A 175 11.75 -5.17 -0.58
C ASN A 175 11.00 -6.10 -1.56
N ASP A 176 9.81 -6.58 -1.18
CA ASP A 176 8.98 -7.47 -2.01
C ASP A 176 7.49 -7.18 -1.89
N HIS A 177 6.87 -7.52 -0.76
CA HIS A 177 5.40 -7.45 -0.59
C HIS A 177 4.99 -7.31 0.87
N VAL A 178 3.81 -6.75 1.12
CA VAL A 178 3.26 -6.57 2.47
C VAL A 178 1.76 -6.85 2.50
N LEU A 179 1.31 -7.42 3.62
CA LEU A 179 -0.08 -7.77 3.90
C LEU A 179 -0.52 -7.06 5.18
N LEU A 180 -1.77 -6.63 5.25
CA LEU A 180 -2.40 -6.18 6.49
C LEU A 180 -3.08 -7.38 7.16
N PHE A 181 -2.74 -7.65 8.41
CA PHE A 181 -3.39 -8.70 9.18
C PHE A 181 -4.73 -8.21 9.70
N GLY A 182 -5.81 -8.93 9.35
CA GLY A 182 -7.16 -8.66 9.85
C GLY A 182 -7.46 -9.43 11.13
N ALA A 183 -7.37 -10.75 11.04
CA ALA A 183 -7.65 -11.65 12.15
C ALA A 183 -7.11 -13.06 11.89
N TYR A 184 -7.13 -13.89 12.92
CA TYR A 184 -7.15 -15.33 12.73
C TYR A 184 -8.56 -15.81 12.44
N ARG A 185 -8.71 -16.81 11.55
CA ARG A 185 -10.01 -17.39 11.23
C ARG A 185 -10.70 -18.00 12.46
N ASP A 186 -9.90 -18.58 13.36
CA ASP A 186 -10.34 -19.26 14.56
C ASP A 186 -9.23 -19.26 15.63
N SER A 187 -9.53 -19.80 16.81
CA SER A 187 -8.60 -19.90 17.93
C SER A 187 -7.41 -20.84 17.71
N ALA A 188 -7.45 -21.72 16.69
CA ALA A 188 -6.33 -22.56 16.33
C ALA A 188 -5.24 -21.79 15.57
N LYS A 189 -5.55 -20.57 15.09
CA LYS A 189 -4.62 -19.62 14.47
C LYS A 189 -3.80 -20.22 13.32
N LYS A 190 -4.39 -21.17 12.58
CA LYS A 190 -3.73 -21.81 11.42
C LYS A 190 -3.93 -21.06 10.12
N VAL A 191 -4.98 -20.24 10.03
CA VAL A 191 -5.33 -19.44 8.86
C VAL A 191 -5.47 -17.99 9.28
N ALA A 192 -4.70 -17.10 8.65
CA ALA A 192 -4.81 -15.66 8.79
C ALA A 192 -5.74 -15.10 7.70
N VAL A 193 -6.64 -14.21 8.10
CA VAL A 193 -7.39 -13.33 7.21
C VAL A 193 -6.55 -12.07 7.00
N VAL A 194 -6.17 -11.81 5.77
CA VAL A 194 -5.27 -10.70 5.40
C VAL A 194 -5.86 -9.87 4.27
N TYR A 195 -5.56 -8.58 4.27
CA TYR A 195 -5.86 -7.66 3.18
C TYR A 195 -4.58 -7.37 2.40
N GLU A 196 -4.65 -7.40 1.08
CA GLU A 196 -3.52 -7.10 0.20
C GLU A 196 -3.97 -6.62 -1.17
N THR A 197 -3.05 -6.06 -1.95
CA THR A 197 -3.29 -5.72 -3.37
C THR A 197 -2.13 -6.20 -4.23
N GLY A 198 -2.40 -6.55 -5.48
CA GLY A 198 -1.35 -6.98 -6.42
C GLY A 198 -0.83 -8.40 -6.21
N ALA A 199 -1.57 -9.26 -5.50
CA ALA A 199 -1.27 -10.68 -5.28
C ALA A 199 -2.25 -11.63 -6.00
N PRO A 200 -1.82 -12.85 -6.41
CA PRO A 200 -2.69 -13.74 -7.18
C PRO A 200 -3.97 -14.07 -6.40
N PRO A 201 -5.14 -14.11 -7.06
CA PRO A 201 -5.30 -14.28 -8.51
C PRO A 201 -5.44 -12.98 -9.32
N THR A 202 -5.47 -11.80 -8.69
CA THR A 202 -5.91 -10.56 -9.33
C THR A 202 -4.93 -9.39 -9.11
N TRP A 203 -5.32 -8.21 -9.58
CA TRP A 203 -4.60 -6.94 -9.51
C TRP A 203 -5.48 -5.87 -8.85
N LYS A 204 -6.04 -6.19 -7.69
CA LYS A 204 -6.86 -5.27 -6.88
C LYS A 204 -6.67 -5.54 -5.40
N THR A 205 -7.14 -4.63 -4.57
CA THR A 205 -7.29 -4.85 -3.12
C THR A 205 -8.29 -5.97 -2.86
N VAL A 206 -7.88 -6.99 -2.10
CA VAL A 206 -8.66 -8.19 -1.80
C VAL A 206 -8.40 -8.69 -0.40
N VAL A 207 -9.33 -9.50 0.11
CA VAL A 207 -9.18 -10.28 1.32
C VAL A 207 -8.78 -11.72 0.97
N HIS A 208 -7.74 -12.23 1.61
CA HIS A 208 -7.31 -13.62 1.48
C HIS A 208 -7.31 -14.35 2.82
N HIS A 209 -7.57 -15.66 2.74
CA HIS A 209 -7.41 -16.60 3.85
C HIS A 209 -6.17 -17.43 3.60
N LEU A 210 -5.06 -17.09 4.26
CA LEU A 210 -3.76 -17.71 4.01
C LEU A 210 -3.32 -18.59 5.19
N PRO A 211 -2.85 -19.83 4.93
CA PRO A 211 -2.23 -20.64 5.97
C PRO A 211 -1.01 -19.93 6.57
N VAL A 212 -0.92 -19.88 7.89
CA VAL A 212 0.23 -19.28 8.61
C VAL A 212 1.54 -19.98 8.23
N SER A 213 1.50 -21.29 8.02
CA SER A 213 2.67 -22.06 7.54
C SER A 213 3.18 -21.53 6.19
N ARG A 214 2.28 -21.15 5.27
CA ARG A 214 2.64 -20.57 3.96
C ARG A 214 3.25 -19.18 4.12
N LEU A 215 2.72 -18.36 5.02
CA LEU A 215 3.25 -17.02 5.31
C LEU A 215 4.68 -17.12 5.86
N LYS A 216 4.91 -18.01 6.84
CA LYS A 216 6.24 -18.31 7.39
C LYS A 216 7.20 -18.86 6.33
N ALA A 217 6.77 -19.83 5.53
CA ALA A 217 7.59 -20.42 4.47
C ALA A 217 7.99 -19.41 3.38
N LYS A 218 7.15 -18.40 3.13
CA LYS A 218 7.46 -17.29 2.23
C LYS A 218 8.34 -16.20 2.87
N GLY A 219 8.65 -16.29 4.16
CA GLY A 219 9.52 -15.34 4.85
C GLY A 219 8.84 -14.03 5.26
N TYR A 220 7.51 -13.99 5.40
CA TYR A 220 6.84 -12.84 5.99
C TYR A 220 7.21 -12.68 7.47
N ARG A 221 7.54 -11.46 7.87
CA ARG A 221 7.84 -11.12 9.27
C ARG A 221 6.73 -10.23 9.85
N PRO A 222 6.27 -10.48 11.08
CA PRO A 222 5.17 -9.73 11.69
C PRO A 222 5.66 -8.41 12.31
N TYR A 223 4.97 -7.32 12.03
CA TYR A 223 5.29 -5.99 12.55
C TYR A 223 4.05 -5.27 13.05
N ARG A 224 4.19 -4.53 14.14
CA ARG A 224 3.17 -3.65 14.71
C ARG A 224 3.56 -2.20 14.57
N TYR A 225 2.71 -1.41 13.94
CA TYR A 225 2.91 0.03 13.81
C TYR A 225 2.93 0.72 15.18
N ARG A 226 3.93 1.54 15.48
CA ARG A 226 4.01 2.21 16.80
C ARG A 226 2.93 3.25 17.03
N GLY A 227 2.29 3.76 15.97
CA GLY A 227 1.17 4.70 16.06
C GLY A 227 -0.20 4.03 16.20
N ILE A 228 -0.28 2.70 16.16
CA ILE A 228 -1.56 2.00 16.30
C ILE A 228 -2.01 2.00 17.76
N ARG A 229 -3.30 2.23 17.98
CA ARG A 229 -3.97 2.16 19.29
C ARG A 229 -5.20 1.27 19.18
N ASP A 230 -5.72 0.83 20.31
CA ASP A 230 -6.98 0.08 20.38
C ASP A 230 -8.20 1.01 20.27
#